data_AF-A0A2V6FG40-F1
#
_entry.id   AF-A0A2V6FG40-F1
#
_cell.length_a   1.000
_cell.length_b   1.000
_cell.length_c   1.000
_cell.angle_alpha   90.00
_cell.angle_beta   90.00
_cell.angle_gamma   90.00
#
_symmetry.space_group_name_H-M   'P 1'
#
loop_
_entity.id
_entity.type
_entity.pdbx_description
1 polymer ?
#
loop_
_entity_poly.entity_id
_entity_poly.type
_entity_poly.pdbx_seq_one_letter_code
_entity_poly.pdbx_strand_id
1 'polypeptide(L)' 'MLPPGPNSPVGVVWIALNKRGIGIHGTDDPNTIGQAVSHGCIRLANWDVVRLAGKVKAGVPVSVH' A
#
# COMPACT_ATOMS: atom_id res chain seq x y z
N MET A 1 7.52 -15.36 1.25
CA MET A 1 8.11 -14.18 0.59
C MET A 1 7.24 -13.88 -0.63
N LEU A 2 6.80 -12.65 -0.84
CA LEU A 2 5.97 -12.29 -1.99
C LEU A 2 6.85 -12.07 -3.24
N PRO A 3 6.38 -12.41 -4.45
CA PRO A 3 7.10 -12.06 -5.67
C PRO A 3 7.15 -10.53 -5.82
N PRO A 4 8.26 -9.97 -6.33
CA PRO A 4 8.34 -8.55 -6.63
C PRO A 4 7.53 -8.21 -7.90
N GLY A 5 7.18 -6.94 -8.05
CA GLY A 5 6.57 -6.41 -9.27
C GLY A 5 5.07 -6.13 -9.15
N PRO A 6 4.45 -5.63 -10.23
CA PRO A 6 3.07 -5.11 -10.20
C PRO A 6 2.01 -6.19 -9.95
N ASN A 7 2.33 -7.47 -10.20
CA ASN A 7 1.44 -8.61 -9.98
C ASN A 7 1.58 -9.21 -8.57
N SER A 8 2.32 -8.55 -7.67
CA SER A 8 2.34 -8.91 -6.26
C SER A 8 1.04 -8.48 -5.57
N PRO A 9 0.51 -9.21 -4.58
CA PRO A 9 -0.66 -8.77 -3.81
C PRO A 9 -0.48 -7.42 -3.08
N VAL A 10 0.77 -7.00 -2.90
CA VAL A 10 1.15 -5.69 -2.34
C VAL A 10 1.62 -4.69 -3.39
N GLY A 11 1.55 -5.07 -4.66
CA GLY A 11 2.04 -4.30 -5.80
C GLY A 11 3.55 -4.04 -5.73
N VAL A 12 3.94 -2.89 -6.28
CA VAL A 12 5.36 -2.53 -6.45
C VAL A 12 6.02 -1.93 -5.21
N VAL A 13 5.24 -1.50 -4.21
CA VAL A 13 5.75 -0.84 -3.00
C VAL A 13 4.93 -1.24 -1.78
N TRP A 14 5.62 -1.46 -0.66
CA TRP A 14 5.03 -1.62 0.67
C TRP A 14 5.55 -0.54 1.63
N ILE A 15 4.65 0.26 2.20
CA ILE A 15 4.93 1.24 3.25
C ILE A 15 4.30 0.73 4.54
N ALA A 16 5.13 0.28 5.47
CA ALA A 16 4.67 -0.24 6.76
C ALA A 16 4.08 0.86 7.65
N LEU A 17 2.98 0.56 8.35
CA LEU A 17 2.46 1.38 9.45
C LEU A 17 2.93 0.82 10.80
N ASN A 18 2.62 1.54 11.88
CA ASN A 18 3.00 1.18 13.25
C ASN A 18 2.21 -0.02 13.82
N LYS A 19 1.22 -0.55 13.09
CA LYS A 19 0.50 -1.77 13.44
C LYS A 19 1.01 -2.94 12.61
N ARG A 20 1.45 -4.01 13.27
CA ARG A 20 2.02 -5.20 12.62
C ARG A 20 1.07 -5.73 11.55
N GLY A 21 1.60 -5.94 10.34
CA GLY A 21 0.86 -6.48 9.20
C GLY A 21 -0.03 -5.47 8.47
N ILE A 22 -0.07 -4.21 8.89
CA ILE A 22 -0.84 -3.14 8.24
C ILE A 22 0.11 -2.20 7.50
N GLY A 23 -0.27 -1.82 6.28
CA GLY A 23 0.54 -0.96 5.42
C GLY A 23 -0.30 -0.21 4.39
N ILE A 24 0.36 0.78 3.78
CA ILE A 24 -0.08 1.42 2.54
C ILE A 24 0.71 0.76 1.41
N HIS A 25 0.03 0.19 0.43
CA HIS A 25 0.69 -0.60 -0.61
C HIS A 25 -0.02 -0.50 -1.97
N GLY A 26 0.67 -0.95 -3.02
CA GLY A 26 0.07 -1.11 -4.36
C GLY A 26 -0.87 -2.31 -4.42
N THR A 27 -1.30 -2.75 -5.59
CA THR A 27 -2.15 -3.93 -5.72
C THR A 27 -2.00 -4.55 -7.10
N ASP A 28 -2.16 -5.87 -7.20
CA ASP A 28 -2.34 -6.62 -8.45
C ASP A 28 -3.79 -6.59 -8.94
N ASP A 29 -4.73 -6.25 -8.07
CA ASP A 29 -6.15 -6.11 -8.37
C ASP A 29 -6.61 -4.63 -8.28
N PRO A 30 -6.44 -3.83 -9.35
CA PRO A 30 -6.76 -2.40 -9.34
C PRO A 30 -8.27 -2.12 -9.19
N ASN A 31 -9.13 -3.08 -9.52
CA ASN A 31 -10.58 -2.89 -9.42
C ASN A 31 -11.06 -2.81 -7.97
N THR A 32 -10.26 -3.31 -7.02
CA THR A 32 -10.58 -3.26 -5.58
C THR A 32 -10.29 -1.91 -4.92
N ILE A 33 -9.63 -0.99 -5.62
CA ILE A 33 -9.32 0.34 -5.09
C ILE A 33 -10.63 1.10 -4.85
N GLY A 34 -10.76 1.71 -3.67
CA GLY A 34 -11.97 2.43 -3.26
C GLY A 34 -13.10 1.54 -2.72
N GLN A 35 -12.89 0.22 -2.64
CA GLN A 35 -13.86 -0.72 -2.07
C GLN A 35 -13.45 -1.18 -0.66
N ALA A 36 -14.44 -1.49 0.19
CA ALA A 36 -14.23 -1.99 1.55
C ALA A 36 -13.93 -3.52 1.55
N VAL A 37 -12.89 -3.92 0.83
CA VAL A 37 -12.52 -5.34 0.63
C VAL A 37 -11.12 -5.69 1.16
N SER A 38 -10.45 -4.73 1.79
CA SER A 38 -9.14 -4.97 2.40
C SER A 38 -9.27 -5.57 3.80
N HIS A 39 -8.25 -6.31 4.24
CA HIS A 39 -8.15 -6.83 5.60
C HIS A 39 -7.55 -5.78 6.58
N GLY A 40 -7.76 -4.49 6.29
CA GLY A 40 -7.27 -3.36 7.09
C GLY A 40 -6.08 -2.58 6.49
N CYS A 41 -5.46 -3.06 5.42
CA CYS A 41 -4.48 -2.27 4.67
C CYS A 41 -5.14 -1.22 3.77
N ILE A 42 -4.37 -0.20 3.38
CA ILE A 42 -4.78 0.81 2.41
C ILE A 42 -4.16 0.47 1.05
N ARG A 43 -5.00 0.12 0.07
CA ARG A 43 -4.59 -0.17 -1.31
C ARG A 43 -4.60 1.10 -2.15
N LEU A 44 -3.54 1.30 -2.92
CA LEU A 44 -3.41 2.35 -3.92
C LEU A 44 -3.14 1.73 -5.29
N ALA A 45 -3.35 2.51 -6.34
CA ALA A 45 -2.81 2.15 -7.65
C ALA A 45 -1.27 2.11 -7.58
N ASN A 46 -0.65 1.23 -8.37
CA ASN A 46 0.80 1.05 -8.34
C ASN A 46 1.57 2.35 -8.63
N TRP A 47 1.06 3.22 -9.51
CA TRP A 47 1.69 4.52 -9.77
C TRP A 47 1.54 5.49 -8.60
N ASP A 48 0.45 5.43 -7.84
CA ASP A 48 0.21 6.35 -6.72
C ASP A 48 1.04 5.98 -5.49
N VAL A 49 1.22 4.68 -5.20
CA VAL A 49 2.10 4.25 -4.10
C VAL A 49 3.57 4.60 -4.39
N VAL A 50 4.01 4.53 -5.64
CA VAL A 50 5.36 4.96 -6.05
C VAL A 50 5.54 6.46 -5.84
N ARG A 51 4.55 7.27 -6.25
CA ARG A 51 4.56 8.73 -6.03
C ARG A 51 4.59 9.07 -4.53
N LEU A 52 3.81 8.35 -3.72
CA LEU A 52 3.79 8.54 -2.27
C LEU A 52 5.14 8.20 -1.65
N ALA A 53 5.72 7.05 -2.01
CA ALA A 53 7.02 6.60 -1.50
C ALA A 53 8.16 7.58 -1.81
N GLY A 54 8.11 8.27 -2.95
CA GLY A 54 9.07 9.32 -3.29
C GLY A 54 8.90 10.63 -2.50
N LYS A 55 7.78 10.81 -1.77
CA LYS A 55 7.45 12.03 -1.02
C LYS A 55 7.54 11.89 0.50
N VAL A 56 7.53 10.67 1.02
CA VAL A 56 7.51 10.42 2.47
C VAL A 56 8.80 9.76 2.94
N LYS A 57 9.07 9.90 4.24
CA LYS A 57 10.17 9.23 4.93
C LYS A 57 9.60 8.39 6.07
N ALA A 58 10.39 7.45 6.57
CA ALA A 58 10.03 6.72 7.79
C ALA A 58 9.77 7.71 8.94
N GLY A 59 8.72 7.44 9.74
CA GLY A 59 8.32 8.30 10.86
C GLY A 59 7.33 9.41 10.53
N VAL A 60 6.95 9.62 9.25
CA VAL A 60 5.86 10.54 8.90
C VAL A 60 4.56 10.07 9.57
N PRO A 61 3.88 10.92 10.36
CA PRO A 61 2.61 10.56 10.99
C PRO A 61 1.53 10.25 9.95
N VAL A 62 0.73 9.23 10.22
CA VAL A 62 -0.43 8.86 9.41
C VAL A 62 -1.66 8.88 10.32
N SER A 63 -2.67 9.65 9.93
CA SER A 63 -3.97 9.70 10.59
C SER A 63 -5.02 9.01 9.71
N VAL A 64 -5.84 8.14 10.32
CA VAL A 64 -6.96 7.47 9.67
C VAL A 64 -8.22 7.87 10.42
N HIS A 65 -9.27 8.28 9.71
CA HIS A 65 -10.51 8.82 10.25
C HIS A 65 -11.70 7.97 9.81
#